data_AF-A0A942DL55-F1
#
_entry.id   AF-A0A942DL55-F1
#
_cell.length_a   1.000
_cell.length_b   1.000
_cell.length_c   1.000
_cell.angle_alpha   90.00
_cell.angle_beta   90.00
_cell.angle_gamma   90.00
#
_symmetry.space_group_name_H-M   'P 1'
#
loop_
_entity.id
_entity.type
_entity.pdbx_description
1 polymer ?
#
loop_
_entity_poly.entity_id
_entity_poly.type
_entity_poly.pdbx_seq_one_letter_code
_entity_poly.pdbx_strand_id
1 'polypeptide(L)'
;MKRALSVLLLFAAVQAHALVDMKNANYSNTWIDMDVPGSGYDLKISRTYNSRSLFNGIFGFGWCSDFETSMDITAEGNLKIKECGGGLEVTFSPREVTKKDVENTISNIIAKMKADKKVGQTESFYKNLQAQLMEDDNARSEYAHQYGINIAIKEGTKFFANGREVENIVFNKTFYTRTLVDGSSQRFSPQGKLTHMYDKNGNFLKFEYEKDLIQNITDNNSRRLTFKYFPNKKVKSISGPNGLMSEYRFANLDDLALVKNAWLKTYTYEYDDLHNLTKANYPDKTSIVLKYDRKNDWVTSFTDREKCVESYTYDVDNKDPKNHYWSIVKKVCGKETVADNKYEFWHKQRADGQYYLQRVLSTTNGNTTDISYHEVFGKPLSIRRNAEKVSYEYYPDGQVKVKASPNVRMSFEYDATIKKVSQVTSTFYNDKGVKTTSKSSQFKYDNKGNLVYAQNSDGQKINMTYDNKGRIATITDQAKKVVKIEYEDRFGKPSVVTRPGLGTIKVTYKPSGEINKVESKEGPSVAMQVASTFNNLLDVVAPATSEVF
;
A
#
# COMPACT_ATOMS: atom_id res chain seq x y z
N MET A 1 35.19 -14.32 -37.89
CA MET A 1 33.95 -15.08 -37.60
C MET A 1 33.25 -14.44 -36.41
N LYS A 2 31.96 -14.17 -36.57
CA LYS A 2 31.10 -13.29 -35.75
C LYS A 2 30.99 -13.80 -34.29
N ARG A 3 31.32 -12.94 -33.32
CA ARG A 3 31.00 -13.16 -31.89
C ARG A 3 29.69 -12.46 -31.58
N ALA A 4 28.72 -13.24 -31.10
CA ALA A 4 27.37 -12.80 -30.78
C ALA A 4 27.38 -11.83 -29.59
N LEU A 5 26.74 -10.69 -29.79
CA LEU A 5 26.42 -9.69 -28.78
C LEU A 5 25.21 -10.22 -28.00
N SER A 6 25.41 -10.70 -26.77
CA SER A 6 24.30 -11.04 -25.88
C SER A 6 23.66 -9.76 -25.39
N VAL A 7 22.56 -9.38 -26.06
CA VAL A 7 21.66 -8.30 -25.63
C VAL A 7 21.02 -8.73 -24.31
N LEU A 8 21.34 -8.01 -23.24
CA LEU A 8 20.66 -8.11 -21.96
C LEU A 8 19.25 -7.53 -22.16
N LEU A 9 18.28 -8.41 -22.43
CA LEU A 9 16.86 -8.06 -22.41
C LEU A 9 16.46 -7.78 -20.97
N LEU A 10 16.56 -6.50 -20.58
CA LEU A 10 15.80 -5.95 -19.46
C LEU A 10 14.31 -6.09 -19.80
N PHE A 11 13.72 -7.21 -19.40
CA PHE A 11 12.28 -7.28 -19.24
C PHE A 11 11.93 -6.36 -18.06
N ALA A 12 11.71 -5.08 -18.35
CA ALA A 12 10.78 -4.30 -17.55
C ALA A 12 9.44 -4.99 -17.74
N ALA A 13 9.03 -5.80 -16.75
CA ALA A 13 7.64 -6.13 -16.59
C ALA A 13 6.92 -4.79 -16.41
N VAL A 14 6.39 -4.25 -17.51
CA VAL A 14 5.33 -3.25 -17.43
C VAL A 14 4.18 -4.01 -16.81
N GLN A 15 4.14 -4.06 -15.48
CA GLN A 15 2.90 -4.29 -14.78
C GLN A 15 2.04 -3.09 -15.18
N ALA A 16 1.28 -3.26 -16.26
CA ALA A 16 0.15 -2.41 -16.53
C ALA A 16 -0.80 -2.66 -15.36
N HIS A 17 -0.65 -1.88 -14.28
CA HIS A 17 -1.68 -1.77 -13.28
C HIS A 17 -2.90 -1.26 -14.03
N ALA A 18 -3.88 -2.13 -14.23
CA ALA A 18 -5.19 -1.67 -14.68
C ALA A 18 -5.63 -0.62 -13.68
N LEU A 19 -5.77 0.62 -14.14
CA LEU A 19 -6.11 1.75 -13.27
C LEU A 19 -7.58 1.68 -12.82
N VAL A 20 -8.40 0.85 -13.49
CA VAL A 20 -9.75 0.52 -13.07
C VAL A 20 -9.75 -0.84 -12.37
N ASP A 21 -10.26 -0.89 -11.15
CA ASP A 21 -10.43 -2.12 -10.37
C ASP A 21 -11.69 -2.85 -10.84
N MET A 22 -11.49 -4.09 -11.30
CA MET A 22 -12.54 -4.91 -11.90
C MET A 22 -13.55 -5.44 -10.89
N LYS A 23 -13.24 -5.40 -9.60
CA LYS A 23 -14.15 -5.83 -8.53
C LYS A 23 -15.21 -4.78 -8.25
N ASN A 24 -14.87 -3.49 -8.34
CA ASN A 24 -15.74 -2.42 -7.88
C ASN A 24 -15.86 -1.25 -8.85
N ALA A 25 -15.38 -1.36 -10.09
CA ALA A 25 -15.44 -0.31 -11.11
C ALA A 25 -14.74 1.01 -10.72
N ASN A 26 -13.81 0.96 -9.76
CA ASN A 26 -13.11 2.13 -9.26
C ASN A 26 -11.91 2.48 -10.13
N TYR A 27 -11.82 3.70 -10.63
CA TYR A 27 -10.58 4.23 -11.19
C TYR A 27 -9.72 4.85 -10.10
N SER A 28 -8.47 4.40 -9.99
CA SER A 28 -7.47 4.95 -9.08
C SER A 28 -6.17 5.26 -9.81
N ASN A 29 -5.63 6.46 -9.62
CA ASN A 29 -4.34 6.86 -10.18
C ASN A 29 -3.64 7.89 -9.30
N THR A 30 -2.31 7.82 -9.25
CA THR A 30 -1.48 8.62 -8.36
C THR A 30 -0.55 9.53 -9.15
N TRP A 31 -0.46 10.79 -8.72
CA TRP A 31 0.47 11.78 -9.25
C TRP A 31 1.43 12.23 -8.16
N ILE A 32 2.67 12.48 -8.55
CA ILE A 32 3.70 13.04 -7.68
C ILE A 32 3.87 14.50 -8.06
N ASP A 33 3.64 15.39 -7.09
CA ASP A 33 3.77 16.83 -7.30
C ASP A 33 5.10 17.38 -6.78
N MET A 34 5.76 16.67 -5.87
CA MET A 34 7.08 17.03 -5.34
C MET A 34 7.73 15.79 -4.74
N ASP A 35 9.04 15.65 -4.88
CA ASP A 35 9.82 14.59 -4.27
C ASP A 35 11.19 15.14 -3.86
N VAL A 36 11.47 15.16 -2.55
CA VAL A 36 12.75 15.61 -2.00
C VAL A 36 13.37 14.43 -1.23
N PRO A 37 14.32 13.72 -1.87
CA PRO A 37 14.95 12.54 -1.28
C PRO A 37 15.56 12.83 0.09
N GLY A 38 15.31 11.98 1.08
CA GLY A 38 15.79 12.13 2.44
C GLY A 38 16.60 10.96 2.96
N SER A 39 17.20 11.14 4.13
CA SER A 39 17.79 10.03 4.88
C SER A 39 16.71 9.41 5.78
N GLY A 40 15.96 8.45 5.25
CA GLY A 40 14.79 7.86 5.91
C GLY A 40 13.54 8.06 5.05
N TYR A 41 12.72 9.05 5.40
CA TYR A 41 11.58 9.46 4.58
C TYR A 41 11.95 10.54 3.56
N ASP A 42 11.39 10.39 2.37
CA ASP A 42 11.35 11.46 1.37
C ASP A 42 10.25 12.45 1.74
N LEU A 43 10.51 13.75 1.55
CA LEU A 43 9.44 14.75 1.60
C LEU A 43 8.75 14.74 0.23
N LYS A 44 7.79 13.83 0.10
CA LYS A 44 7.09 13.54 -1.15
C LYS A 44 5.63 13.95 -1.08
N ILE A 45 5.16 14.75 -2.03
CA ILE A 45 3.74 15.04 -2.22
C ILE A 45 3.21 14.09 -3.28
N SER A 46 2.51 13.05 -2.84
CA SER A 46 1.66 12.19 -3.67
C SER A 46 0.20 12.58 -3.48
N ARG A 47 -0.57 12.55 -4.57
CA ARG A 47 -2.02 12.63 -4.51
C ARG A 47 -2.64 11.58 -5.42
N THR A 48 -3.67 10.93 -4.93
CA THR A 48 -4.35 9.83 -5.59
C THR A 48 -5.81 10.20 -5.78
N TYR A 49 -6.27 10.13 -7.03
CA TYR A 49 -7.69 10.21 -7.33
C TYR A 49 -8.31 8.82 -7.21
N ASN A 50 -9.47 8.72 -6.61
CA ASN A 50 -10.27 7.51 -6.50
C ASN A 50 -11.71 7.86 -6.89
N SER A 51 -12.18 7.32 -8.02
CA SER A 51 -13.47 7.71 -8.60
C SER A 51 -14.68 7.25 -7.78
N ARG A 52 -14.47 6.40 -6.78
CA ARG A 52 -15.52 5.91 -5.87
C ARG A 52 -15.40 6.47 -4.47
N SER A 53 -14.46 7.38 -4.25
CA SER A 53 -14.26 8.00 -2.96
C SER A 53 -15.13 9.24 -2.83
N LEU A 54 -15.92 9.30 -1.77
CA LEU A 54 -16.62 10.52 -1.34
C LEU A 54 -15.72 11.44 -0.49
N PHE A 55 -14.45 11.07 -0.30
CA PHE A 55 -13.51 11.86 0.46
C PHE A 55 -13.24 13.19 -0.24
N ASN A 56 -13.36 14.28 0.52
CA ASN A 56 -13.13 15.63 0.02
C ASN A 56 -11.98 16.29 0.80
N GLY A 57 -10.75 15.91 0.46
CA GLY A 57 -9.53 16.32 1.16
C GLY A 57 -9.01 17.70 0.77
N ILE A 58 -7.76 17.97 1.15
CA ILE A 58 -7.05 19.22 0.81
C ILE A 58 -6.89 19.39 -0.71
N PHE A 59 -6.87 18.30 -1.46
CA PHE A 59 -6.78 18.27 -2.92
C PHE A 59 -8.14 18.22 -3.64
N GLY A 60 -9.26 18.30 -2.93
CA GLY A 60 -10.59 18.32 -3.55
C GLY A 60 -11.31 16.97 -3.52
N PHE A 61 -12.50 16.95 -4.12
CA PHE A 61 -13.38 15.77 -4.11
C PHE A 61 -12.75 14.59 -4.87
N GLY A 62 -12.81 13.40 -4.27
CA GLY A 62 -12.21 12.18 -4.82
C GLY A 62 -10.67 12.14 -4.78
N TRP A 63 -10.01 13.20 -4.31
CA TRP A 63 -8.56 13.27 -4.16
C TRP A 63 -8.12 13.13 -2.72
N CYS A 64 -7.02 12.41 -2.53
CA CYS A 64 -6.43 12.19 -1.22
C CYS A 64 -4.91 12.08 -1.30
N SER A 65 -4.23 12.26 -0.16
CA SER A 65 -2.78 12.10 -0.03
C SER A 65 -2.46 11.26 1.20
N ASP A 66 -1.35 10.52 1.20
CA ASP A 66 -0.96 9.64 2.31
C ASP A 66 -0.91 10.38 3.68
N PHE A 67 -0.75 11.71 3.66
CA PHE A 67 -0.79 12.61 4.81
C PHE A 67 -2.18 12.81 5.44
N GLU A 68 -3.24 12.46 4.71
CA GLU A 68 -4.63 12.52 5.13
C GLU A 68 -5.12 11.16 5.67
N THR A 69 -4.21 10.19 5.85
CA THR A 69 -4.49 8.95 6.58
C THR A 69 -5.04 9.27 7.96
N SER A 70 -6.21 8.70 8.28
CA SER A 70 -6.93 8.99 9.52
C SER A 70 -7.28 7.72 10.29
N MET A 71 -7.65 7.91 11.55
CA MET A 71 -8.10 6.85 12.43
C MET A 71 -9.42 7.25 13.08
N ASP A 72 -10.43 6.39 12.97
CA ASP A 72 -11.73 6.54 13.65
C ASP A 72 -11.90 5.46 14.71
N ILE A 73 -12.73 5.74 15.72
CA ILE A 73 -13.15 4.75 16.72
C ILE A 73 -14.55 4.24 16.33
N THR A 74 -14.71 2.93 16.20
CA THR A 74 -15.99 2.30 15.89
C THR A 74 -16.91 2.27 17.12
N ALA A 75 -18.20 2.01 16.91
CA ALA A 75 -19.17 1.86 18.00
C ALA A 75 -18.78 0.78 19.03
N GLU A 76 -18.09 -0.28 18.61
CA GLU A 76 -17.60 -1.38 19.46
C GLU A 76 -16.24 -1.07 20.10
N GLY A 77 -15.73 0.15 19.98
CA GLY A 77 -14.44 0.56 20.55
C GLY A 77 -13.23 -0.01 19.81
N ASN A 78 -13.39 -0.45 18.56
CA ASN A 78 -12.28 -0.81 17.68
C ASN A 78 -11.73 0.45 17.00
N LEU A 79 -10.57 0.32 16.36
CA LEU A 79 -9.95 1.41 15.61
C LEU A 79 -10.04 1.10 14.11
N LYS A 80 -10.57 2.02 13.31
CA LYS A 80 -10.60 1.91 11.85
C LYS A 80 -9.59 2.89 11.28
N ILE A 81 -8.57 2.38 10.59
CA ILE A 81 -7.63 3.21 9.82
C ILE A 81 -8.17 3.36 8.40
N LYS A 82 -8.21 4.60 7.93
CA LYS A 82 -8.56 4.95 6.55
C LYS A 82 -7.31 5.47 5.87
N GLU A 83 -6.79 4.69 4.94
CA GLU A 83 -5.62 5.08 4.14
C GLU A 83 -6.05 5.72 2.82
N CYS A 84 -5.19 6.60 2.33
CA CYS A 84 -5.41 7.28 1.06
C CYS A 84 -5.08 6.37 -0.13
N GLY A 85 -5.73 6.63 -1.26
CA GLY A 85 -5.55 5.94 -2.52
C GLY A 85 -6.64 4.93 -2.82
N GLY A 86 -6.35 3.64 -2.72
CA GLY A 86 -7.31 2.56 -2.99
C GLY A 86 -8.51 2.51 -2.04
N GLY A 87 -8.57 3.39 -1.03
CA GLY A 87 -9.63 3.43 -0.03
C GLY A 87 -9.54 2.24 0.93
N LEU A 88 -8.33 1.78 1.24
CA LEU A 88 -8.14 0.66 2.14
C LEU A 88 -8.57 1.08 3.56
N GLU A 89 -9.57 0.38 4.08
CA GLU A 89 -9.98 0.48 5.47
C GLU A 89 -9.54 -0.79 6.21
N VAL A 90 -8.79 -0.62 7.30
CA VAL A 90 -8.38 -1.74 8.15
C VAL A 90 -8.91 -1.52 9.55
N THR A 91 -9.66 -2.50 10.05
CA THR A 91 -10.15 -2.50 11.42
C THR A 91 -9.17 -3.22 12.33
N PHE A 92 -8.84 -2.56 13.43
CA PHE A 92 -7.97 -3.03 14.48
C PHE A 92 -8.79 -3.29 15.74
N SER A 93 -8.73 -4.52 16.24
CA SER A 93 -9.53 -4.97 17.37
C SER A 93 -8.64 -5.65 18.43
N PRO A 94 -8.95 -5.55 19.73
CA PRO A 94 -8.20 -6.27 20.77
C PRO A 94 -8.42 -7.79 20.72
N ARG A 95 -9.56 -8.19 20.18
CA ARG A 95 -9.99 -9.56 19.90
C ARG A 95 -10.92 -9.56 18.69
N GLU A 96 -11.21 -10.73 18.15
CA GLU A 96 -12.27 -10.84 17.14
C GLU A 96 -13.60 -10.32 17.68
N VAL A 97 -14.28 -9.53 16.84
CA VAL A 97 -15.62 -9.01 17.10
C VAL A 97 -16.62 -10.12 16.81
N THR A 98 -17.51 -10.39 17.75
CA THR A 98 -18.55 -11.39 17.58
C THR A 98 -19.85 -10.74 17.14
N LYS A 99 -20.72 -11.52 16.48
CA LYS A 99 -22.07 -11.08 16.14
C LYS A 99 -22.83 -10.49 17.34
N LYS A 100 -22.66 -11.08 18.52
CA LYS A 100 -23.30 -10.64 19.76
C LYS A 100 -22.80 -9.25 20.20
N ASP A 101 -21.53 -8.92 19.98
CA ASP A 101 -21.00 -7.59 20.29
C ASP A 101 -21.69 -6.51 19.45
N VAL A 102 -21.89 -6.80 18.16
CA VAL A 102 -22.60 -5.93 17.21
C VAL A 102 -24.08 -5.80 17.58
N GLU A 103 -24.76 -6.93 17.84
CA GLU A 103 -26.17 -6.94 18.25
C GLU A 103 -26.40 -6.14 19.54
N ASN A 104 -25.51 -6.25 20.53
CA ASN A 104 -25.60 -5.47 21.76
C ASN A 104 -25.47 -3.96 21.49
N THR A 105 -24.53 -3.58 20.62
CA THR A 105 -24.31 -2.18 20.22
C THR A 105 -25.54 -1.60 19.52
N ILE A 106 -26.08 -2.33 18.55
CA ILE A 106 -27.32 -1.93 17.85
C ILE A 106 -28.50 -1.83 18.81
N SER A 107 -28.64 -2.79 19.74
CA SER A 107 -29.70 -2.74 20.74
C SER A 107 -29.62 -1.48 21.60
N ASN A 108 -28.40 -1.07 21.98
CA ASN A 108 -28.18 0.17 22.72
C ASN A 108 -28.52 1.43 21.91
N ILE A 109 -28.14 1.46 20.62
CA ILE A 109 -28.48 2.55 19.69
C ILE A 109 -30.01 2.68 19.61
N ILE A 110 -30.71 1.59 19.30
CA ILE A 110 -32.16 1.58 19.15
C ILE A 110 -32.85 1.98 20.46
N ALA A 111 -32.36 1.53 21.62
CA ALA A 111 -32.91 1.92 22.91
C ALA A 111 -32.80 3.44 23.15
N LYS A 112 -31.66 4.05 22.81
CA LYS A 112 -31.47 5.51 22.90
C LYS A 112 -32.37 6.27 21.92
N MET A 113 -32.51 5.77 20.68
CA MET A 113 -33.43 6.34 19.70
C MET A 113 -34.89 6.30 20.17
N LYS A 114 -35.35 5.16 20.72
CA LYS A 114 -36.70 5.02 21.28
C LYS A 114 -36.94 5.99 22.43
N ALA A 115 -35.91 6.25 23.26
CA ALA A 115 -35.99 7.20 24.36
C ALA A 115 -36.08 8.68 23.91
N ASP A 116 -35.52 9.01 22.73
CA ASP A 116 -35.55 10.35 22.10
C ASP A 116 -36.94 10.72 21.56
N LYS A 117 -37.87 9.76 21.45
CA LYS A 117 -39.29 9.94 21.08
C LYS A 117 -39.52 10.78 19.82
N LYS A 118 -38.65 10.66 18.82
CA LYS A 118 -38.83 11.34 17.52
C LYS A 118 -40.07 10.82 16.80
N VAL A 119 -40.85 11.75 16.24
CA VAL A 119 -42.10 11.45 15.51
C VAL A 119 -41.79 10.62 14.25
N GLY A 120 -42.60 9.59 13.98
CA GLY A 120 -42.50 8.78 12.76
C GLY A 120 -41.67 7.49 12.86
N GLN A 121 -41.05 7.20 14.01
CA GLN A 121 -40.27 5.98 14.22
C GLN A 121 -41.16 4.81 14.67
N THR A 122 -41.52 3.91 13.75
CA THR A 122 -42.35 2.71 14.00
C THR A 122 -41.49 1.48 14.33
N GLU A 123 -42.08 0.39 14.85
CA GLU A 123 -41.34 -0.87 15.06
C GLU A 123 -40.75 -1.45 13.75
N SER A 124 -41.44 -1.26 12.62
CA SER A 124 -40.92 -1.64 11.29
C SER A 124 -39.67 -0.85 10.92
N PHE A 125 -39.65 0.46 11.22
CA PHE A 125 -38.47 1.30 11.02
C PHE A 125 -37.26 0.77 11.83
N TYR A 126 -37.44 0.46 13.11
CA TYR A 126 -36.34 -0.06 13.94
C TYR A 126 -35.83 -1.42 13.47
N LYS A 127 -36.72 -2.30 12.99
CA LYS A 127 -36.33 -3.59 12.43
C LYS A 127 -35.47 -3.44 11.17
N ASN A 128 -35.86 -2.52 10.28
CA ASN A 128 -35.09 -2.24 9.07
C ASN A 128 -33.74 -1.59 9.40
N LEU A 129 -33.73 -0.64 10.34
CA LEU A 129 -32.49 -0.04 10.82
C LEU A 129 -31.57 -1.08 11.46
N GLN A 130 -32.10 -1.99 12.28
CA GLN A 130 -31.30 -3.07 12.87
C GLN A 130 -30.62 -3.93 11.80
N ALA A 131 -31.33 -4.28 10.72
CA ALA A 131 -30.76 -5.03 9.60
C ALA A 131 -29.66 -4.23 8.89
N GLN A 132 -29.88 -2.94 8.63
CA GLN A 132 -28.88 -2.04 8.04
C GLN A 132 -27.62 -1.94 8.93
N LEU A 133 -27.81 -1.68 10.22
CA LEU A 133 -26.69 -1.51 11.15
C LEU A 133 -25.91 -2.81 11.39
N MET A 134 -26.49 -4.00 11.14
CA MET A 134 -25.72 -5.25 11.18
C MET A 134 -24.72 -5.34 10.02
N GLU A 135 -25.03 -4.74 8.87
CA GLU A 135 -24.19 -4.80 7.67
C GLU A 135 -23.25 -3.59 7.52
N ASP A 136 -23.66 -2.41 7.97
CA ASP A 136 -22.95 -1.15 7.78
C ASP A 136 -22.32 -0.65 9.09
N ASP A 137 -21.01 -0.84 9.22
CA ASP A 137 -20.24 -0.43 10.39
C ASP A 137 -20.04 1.09 10.51
N ASN A 138 -20.02 1.80 9.38
CA ASN A 138 -19.88 3.24 9.32
C ASN A 138 -21.17 3.90 9.80
N ALA A 139 -22.33 3.49 9.26
CA ALA A 139 -23.63 3.96 9.74
C ALA A 139 -23.81 3.63 11.22
N ARG A 140 -23.46 2.42 11.66
CA ARG A 140 -23.55 2.04 13.06
C ARG A 140 -22.68 2.91 13.97
N SER A 141 -21.47 3.25 13.54
CA SER A 141 -20.59 4.15 14.27
C SER A 141 -21.16 5.58 14.31
N GLU A 142 -21.69 6.09 13.21
CA GLU A 142 -22.32 7.41 13.14
C GLU A 142 -23.49 7.54 14.12
N TYR A 143 -24.42 6.58 14.13
CA TYR A 143 -25.53 6.56 15.08
C TYR A 143 -25.04 6.43 16.54
N ALA A 144 -24.02 5.59 16.80
CA ALA A 144 -23.45 5.46 18.13
C ALA A 144 -22.88 6.80 18.63
N HIS A 145 -22.09 7.48 17.80
CA HIS A 145 -21.53 8.81 18.10
C HIS A 145 -22.64 9.84 18.34
N GLN A 146 -23.67 9.87 17.49
CA GLN A 146 -24.83 10.77 17.64
C GLN A 146 -25.54 10.61 18.98
N TYR A 147 -25.67 9.37 19.47
CA TYR A 147 -26.32 9.05 20.74
C TYR A 147 -25.36 8.93 21.94
N GLY A 148 -24.08 9.31 21.77
CA GLY A 148 -23.07 9.31 22.82
C GLY A 148 -22.69 7.91 23.32
N ILE A 149 -22.89 6.88 22.49
CA ILE A 149 -22.55 5.48 22.79
C ILE A 149 -21.09 5.28 22.40
N ASN A 150 -20.19 5.48 23.36
CA ASN A 150 -18.75 5.35 23.16
C ASN A 150 -18.15 4.36 24.16
N ILE A 151 -17.24 3.51 23.67
CA ILE A 151 -16.46 2.61 24.52
C ILE A 151 -15.12 3.27 24.82
N ALA A 152 -14.87 3.55 26.10
CA ALA A 152 -13.62 4.15 26.53
C ALA A 152 -12.44 3.18 26.33
N ILE A 153 -11.41 3.64 25.61
CA ILE A 153 -10.20 2.85 25.38
C ILE A 153 -9.23 3.07 26.55
N LYS A 154 -8.79 1.96 27.15
CA LYS A 154 -7.81 1.99 28.25
C LYS A 154 -6.39 2.12 27.70
N GLU A 155 -5.55 2.86 28.40
CA GLU A 155 -4.11 2.90 28.13
C GLU A 155 -3.51 1.48 28.08
N GLY A 156 -2.56 1.28 27.17
CA GLY A 156 -1.88 0.00 26.98
C GLY A 156 -2.72 -1.04 26.23
N THR A 157 -3.96 -0.72 25.87
CA THR A 157 -4.78 -1.61 25.04
C THR A 157 -4.10 -1.76 23.67
N LYS A 158 -3.89 -3.01 23.28
CA LYS A 158 -3.29 -3.39 22.01
C LYS A 158 -4.37 -3.92 21.08
N PHE A 159 -4.46 -3.33 19.90
CA PHE A 159 -5.39 -3.69 18.85
C PHE A 159 -4.61 -4.30 17.70
N PHE A 160 -5.07 -5.40 17.13
CA PHE A 160 -4.39 -6.08 16.03
C PHE A 160 -5.21 -5.91 14.75
N ALA A 161 -4.54 -5.71 13.61
CA ALA A 161 -5.21 -5.66 12.31
C ALA A 161 -6.00 -6.97 12.12
N ASN A 162 -7.26 -6.84 11.71
CA ASN A 162 -8.21 -7.95 11.59
C ASN A 162 -8.30 -8.82 12.87
N GLY A 163 -7.97 -8.23 14.03
CA GLY A 163 -8.05 -8.85 15.35
C GLY A 163 -6.89 -9.79 15.73
N ARG A 164 -5.99 -10.15 14.80
CA ARG A 164 -4.93 -11.14 15.07
C ARG A 164 -3.59 -10.92 14.35
N GLU A 165 -3.52 -10.03 13.37
CA GLU A 165 -2.29 -9.87 12.58
C GLU A 165 -1.14 -9.19 13.36
N VAL A 166 0.08 -9.32 12.85
CA VAL A 166 1.29 -8.72 13.45
C VAL A 166 1.19 -7.20 13.58
N GLU A 167 0.57 -6.57 12.59
CA GLU A 167 0.31 -5.13 12.58
C GLU A 167 -0.65 -4.76 13.71
N ASN A 168 -0.30 -3.73 14.48
CA ASN A 168 -1.03 -3.42 15.71
C ASN A 168 -1.02 -1.94 16.05
N ILE A 169 -1.99 -1.52 16.86
CA ILE A 169 -2.10 -0.17 17.43
C ILE A 169 -2.09 -0.26 18.95
N VAL A 170 -1.31 0.60 19.62
CA VAL A 170 -1.31 0.74 21.08
C VAL A 170 -1.65 2.17 21.48
N PHE A 171 -2.57 2.33 22.43
CA PHE A 171 -2.94 3.63 22.99
C PHE A 171 -2.09 3.99 24.22
N ASN A 172 -1.43 5.15 24.22
CA ASN A 172 -0.58 5.63 25.32
C ASN A 172 -1.12 6.96 25.90
N LYS A 173 -2.40 6.97 26.29
CA LYS A 173 -3.19 8.10 26.85
C LYS A 173 -3.36 9.34 25.96
N THR A 174 -2.35 9.72 25.19
CA THR A 174 -2.26 10.98 24.46
C THR A 174 -2.15 10.78 22.96
N PHE A 175 -1.79 9.58 22.51
CA PHE A 175 -1.73 9.21 21.11
C PHE A 175 -1.86 7.69 20.93
N TYR A 176 -2.20 7.29 19.71
CA TYR A 176 -2.18 5.91 19.25
C TYR A 176 -0.93 5.68 18.43
N THR A 177 -0.23 4.57 18.64
CA THR A 177 0.92 4.18 17.82
C THR A 177 0.58 2.93 17.03
N ARG A 178 0.45 3.05 15.71
CA ARG A 178 0.35 1.94 14.77
C ARG A 178 1.76 1.45 14.43
N THR A 179 2.02 0.16 14.57
CA THR A 179 3.27 -0.49 14.15
C THR A 179 2.96 -1.38 12.96
N LEU A 180 3.58 -1.08 11.81
CA LEU A 180 3.41 -1.79 10.55
C LEU A 180 4.26 -3.06 10.51
N VAL A 181 3.94 -3.96 9.58
CA VAL A 181 4.63 -5.25 9.39
C VAL A 181 6.13 -5.08 9.08
N ASP A 182 6.51 -3.99 8.42
CA ASP A 182 7.90 -3.69 8.08
C ASP A 182 8.73 -3.11 9.24
N GLY A 183 8.08 -2.88 10.40
CA GLY A 183 8.66 -2.26 11.59
C GLY A 183 8.61 -0.73 11.62
N SER A 184 8.08 -0.09 10.57
CA SER A 184 7.75 1.33 10.61
C SER A 184 6.56 1.58 11.55
N SER A 185 6.36 2.84 11.95
CA SER A 185 5.23 3.20 12.81
C SER A 185 4.62 4.54 12.46
N GLN A 186 3.34 4.70 12.80
CA GLN A 186 2.58 5.93 12.65
C GLN A 186 1.98 6.32 14.00
N ARG A 187 1.94 7.62 14.30
CA ARG A 187 1.26 8.13 15.49
C ARG A 187 0.05 8.95 15.14
N PHE A 188 -1.08 8.65 15.76
CA PHE A 188 -2.32 9.40 15.61
C PHE A 188 -2.64 10.14 16.91
N SER A 189 -3.10 11.38 16.79
CA SER A 189 -3.72 12.13 17.89
C SER A 189 -4.99 11.41 18.39
N PRO A 190 -5.53 11.76 19.57
CA PRO A 190 -6.79 11.18 20.05
C PRO A 190 -7.98 11.44 19.13
N GLN A 191 -7.91 12.49 18.31
CA GLN A 191 -8.89 12.85 17.29
C GLN A 191 -8.63 12.16 15.94
N GLY A 192 -7.68 11.22 15.87
CA GLY A 192 -7.46 10.42 14.68
C GLY A 192 -6.57 11.02 13.59
N LYS A 193 -5.99 12.21 13.81
CA LYS A 193 -5.07 12.84 12.85
C LYS A 193 -3.67 12.25 12.93
N LEU A 194 -3.05 11.95 11.79
CA LEU A 194 -1.66 11.52 11.70
C LEU A 194 -0.70 12.64 12.16
N THR A 195 0.08 12.38 13.20
CA THR A 195 1.01 13.36 13.79
C THR A 195 2.46 13.05 13.47
N HIS A 196 2.80 11.76 13.29
CA HIS A 196 4.14 11.33 12.96
C HIS A 196 4.12 10.05 12.12
N MET A 197 5.12 9.92 11.27
CA MET A 197 5.53 8.66 10.64
C MET A 197 6.98 8.42 11.03
N TYR A 198 7.31 7.20 11.43
CA TYR A 198 8.67 6.76 11.75
C TYR A 198 9.02 5.56 10.90
N ASP A 199 10.24 5.50 10.40
CA ASP A 199 10.78 4.24 9.94
C ASP A 199 11.30 3.44 11.14
N LYS A 200 11.69 2.19 10.90
CA LYS A 200 12.25 1.31 11.94
C LYS A 200 13.58 1.81 12.54
N ASN A 201 14.23 2.77 11.90
CA ASN A 201 15.51 3.34 12.34
C ASN A 201 15.36 4.63 13.14
N GLY A 202 14.14 5.16 13.25
CA GLY A 202 13.81 6.38 13.97
C GLY A 202 13.87 7.65 13.12
N ASN A 203 14.10 7.56 11.80
CA ASN A 203 13.88 8.69 10.92
C ASN A 203 12.37 8.96 10.84
N PHE A 204 11.98 10.23 10.70
CA PHE A 204 10.58 10.59 10.85
C PHE A 204 10.12 11.71 9.93
N LEU A 205 8.79 11.75 9.73
CA LEU A 205 8.04 12.93 9.34
C LEU A 205 7.16 13.35 10.52
N LYS A 206 7.18 14.63 10.86
CA LYS A 206 6.33 15.25 11.88
C LYS A 206 5.31 16.18 11.24
N PHE A 207 4.05 16.01 11.59
CA PHE A 207 2.92 16.76 11.07
C PHE A 207 2.47 17.79 12.10
N GLU A 208 2.42 19.05 11.70
CA GLU A 208 2.01 20.17 12.55
C GLU A 208 0.73 20.76 11.98
N TYR A 209 -0.31 20.82 12.81
CA TYR A 209 -1.63 21.29 12.41
C TYR A 209 -1.94 22.66 13.01
N GLU A 210 -2.69 23.45 12.25
CA GLU A 210 -3.47 24.56 12.79
C GLU A 210 -4.96 24.18 12.66
N LYS A 211 -5.61 23.96 13.81
CA LYS A 211 -6.95 23.37 13.89
C LYS A 211 -6.98 22.01 13.17
N ASP A 212 -7.56 21.95 11.97
CA ASP A 212 -7.73 20.73 11.17
C ASP A 212 -6.81 20.65 9.96
N LEU A 213 -6.02 21.68 9.69
CA LEU A 213 -5.19 21.78 8.49
C LEU A 213 -3.72 21.58 8.81
N ILE A 214 -3.05 20.76 8.00
CA ILE A 214 -1.61 20.55 8.07
C ILE A 214 -0.92 21.86 7.68
N GLN A 215 -0.19 22.49 8.59
CA GLN A 215 0.61 23.67 8.25
C GLN A 215 2.00 23.28 7.77
N ASN A 216 2.63 22.33 8.46
CA ASN A 216 3.98 21.90 8.15
C ASN A 216 4.14 20.38 8.28
N ILE A 217 4.96 19.82 7.39
CA ILE A 217 5.52 18.47 7.55
C ILE A 217 7.04 18.62 7.60
N THR A 218 7.66 18.20 8.69
CA THR A 218 9.11 18.36 8.92
C THR A 218 9.78 17.00 9.05
N ASP A 219 10.89 16.78 8.37
CA ASP A 219 11.68 15.55 8.50
C ASP A 219 12.70 15.63 9.65
N ASN A 220 13.40 14.52 9.90
CA ASN A 220 14.44 14.44 10.92
C ASN A 220 15.70 15.28 10.63
N ASN A 221 15.83 15.87 9.43
CA ASN A 221 16.89 16.82 9.08
C ASN A 221 16.41 18.28 9.18
N SER A 222 15.24 18.53 9.78
CA SER A 222 14.60 19.85 9.87
C SER A 222 14.24 20.48 8.53
N ARG A 223 14.21 19.69 7.44
CA ARG A 223 13.67 20.11 6.15
C ARG A 223 12.16 20.05 6.23
N ARG A 224 11.47 20.93 5.51
CA ARG A 224 10.04 21.15 5.71
C ARG A 224 9.26 21.35 4.42
N LEU A 225 8.06 20.79 4.39
CA LEU A 225 6.96 21.17 3.51
C LEU A 225 6.05 22.13 4.25
N THR A 226 5.69 23.26 3.64
CA THR A 226 4.78 24.26 4.20
C THR A 226 3.58 24.44 3.29
N PHE A 227 2.39 24.37 3.87
CA PHE A 227 1.12 24.40 3.17
C PHE A 227 0.47 25.76 3.31
N LYS A 228 -0.13 26.26 2.24
CA LYS A 228 -1.01 27.42 2.26
C LYS A 228 -2.35 27.03 1.68
N TYR A 229 -3.42 27.59 2.22
CA TYR A 229 -4.79 27.21 1.88
C TYR A 229 -5.60 28.37 1.33
N PHE A 230 -6.62 28.05 0.54
CA PHE A 230 -7.73 28.93 0.26
C PHE A 230 -8.71 28.98 1.45
N PRO A 231 -9.62 29.98 1.54
CA PRO A 231 -10.60 30.06 2.62
C PRO A 231 -11.50 28.83 2.76
N ASN A 232 -11.76 28.11 1.67
CA ASN A 232 -12.51 26.86 1.64
C ASN A 232 -11.68 25.62 2.05
N LYS A 233 -10.51 25.83 2.68
CA LYS A 233 -9.63 24.78 3.19
C LYS A 233 -8.94 23.90 2.14
N LYS A 234 -9.07 24.22 0.83
CA LYS A 234 -8.28 23.57 -0.22
C LYS A 234 -6.86 24.08 -0.28
N VAL A 235 -5.91 23.19 -0.56
CA VAL A 235 -4.49 23.57 -0.62
C VAL A 235 -4.26 24.49 -1.82
N LYS A 236 -3.71 25.67 -1.58
CA LYS A 236 -3.35 26.65 -2.63
C LYS A 236 -1.95 26.40 -3.16
N SER A 237 -1.02 26.14 -2.27
CA SER A 237 0.37 25.88 -2.62
C SER A 237 1.09 25.08 -1.54
N ILE A 238 2.06 24.27 -1.94
CA ILE A 238 2.97 23.57 -1.05
C ILE A 238 4.39 23.98 -1.41
N SER A 239 5.13 24.51 -0.45
CA SER A 239 6.54 24.88 -0.61
C SER A 239 7.43 23.87 0.09
N GLY A 240 8.50 23.44 -0.57
CA GLY A 240 9.51 22.54 -0.02
C GLY A 240 10.89 23.21 0.05
N PRO A 241 11.93 22.45 0.46
CA PRO A 241 13.31 22.93 0.48
C PRO A 241 13.81 23.39 -0.90
N ASN A 242 14.87 24.19 -0.90
CA ASN A 242 15.57 24.66 -2.12
C ASN A 242 14.68 25.40 -3.14
N GLY A 243 13.58 26.00 -2.71
CA GLY A 243 12.67 26.77 -3.57
C GLY A 243 11.71 25.92 -4.39
N LEU A 244 11.62 24.61 -4.13
CA LEU A 244 10.62 23.75 -4.77
C LEU A 244 9.21 24.17 -4.34
N MET A 245 8.28 24.22 -5.30
CA MET A 245 6.92 24.68 -5.03
C MET A 245 5.91 24.04 -5.99
N SER A 246 4.80 23.58 -5.43
CA SER A 246 3.62 23.12 -6.18
C SER A 246 2.45 24.08 -5.96
N GLU A 247 1.69 24.35 -7.01
CA GLU A 247 0.55 25.27 -7.03
C GLU A 247 -0.71 24.59 -7.54
N TYR A 248 -1.84 24.92 -6.93
CA TYR A 248 -3.12 24.25 -7.13
C TYR A 248 -4.23 25.27 -7.42
N ARG A 249 -5.14 24.92 -8.33
CA ARG A 249 -6.36 25.70 -8.59
C ARG A 249 -7.56 24.77 -8.64
N PHE A 250 -8.70 25.31 -8.23
CA PHE A 250 -9.95 24.57 -8.11
C PHE A 250 -11.04 25.23 -8.97
N ALA A 251 -11.90 24.41 -9.55
CA ALA A 251 -13.18 24.79 -10.12
C ALA A 251 -14.29 24.38 -9.13
N ASN A 252 -15.46 25.01 -9.22
CA ASN A 252 -16.63 24.68 -8.38
C ASN A 252 -16.33 24.56 -6.87
N LEU A 253 -15.35 25.33 -6.38
CA LEU A 253 -14.76 25.28 -5.02
C LEU A 253 -14.01 23.98 -4.66
N ASP A 254 -14.45 22.80 -5.12
CA ASP A 254 -13.94 21.52 -4.64
C ASP A 254 -13.21 20.67 -5.71
N ASP A 255 -13.38 20.97 -7.00
CA ASP A 255 -12.80 20.16 -8.08
C ASP A 255 -11.39 20.64 -8.43
N LEU A 256 -10.40 19.76 -8.33
CA LEU A 256 -9.01 20.12 -8.63
C LEU A 256 -8.81 20.36 -10.13
N ALA A 257 -8.88 21.61 -10.58
CA ALA A 257 -8.83 21.94 -12.00
C ALA A 257 -7.41 21.98 -12.58
N LEU A 258 -6.40 22.38 -11.79
CA LEU A 258 -5.03 22.53 -12.26
C LEU A 258 -4.01 22.26 -11.16
N VAL A 259 -2.94 21.55 -11.54
CA VAL A 259 -1.73 21.42 -10.74
C VAL A 259 -0.51 21.83 -11.56
N LYS A 260 0.29 22.74 -11.00
CA LYS A 260 1.65 23.00 -11.45
C LYS A 260 2.59 22.43 -10.41
N ASN A 261 3.28 21.35 -10.74
CA ASN A 261 4.12 20.64 -9.79
C ASN A 261 5.49 21.32 -9.58
N ALA A 262 6.28 20.79 -8.65
CA ALA A 262 7.60 21.30 -8.28
C ALA A 262 8.62 21.37 -9.43
N TRP A 263 8.38 20.61 -10.52
CA TRP A 263 9.20 20.60 -11.74
C TRP A 263 8.61 21.46 -12.86
N LEU A 264 7.71 22.39 -12.53
CA LEU A 264 7.05 23.31 -13.45
C LEU A 264 6.22 22.61 -14.55
N LYS A 265 5.80 21.37 -14.31
CA LYS A 265 4.90 20.64 -15.21
C LYS A 265 3.46 20.89 -14.81
N THR A 266 2.62 21.18 -15.80
CA THR A 266 1.21 21.51 -15.60
C THR A 266 0.31 20.37 -16.02
N TYR A 267 -0.61 20.00 -15.14
CA TYR A 267 -1.69 19.05 -15.35
C TYR A 267 -3.02 19.80 -15.18
N THR A 268 -4.02 19.45 -15.98
CA THR A 268 -5.38 20.00 -15.84
C THR A 268 -6.39 18.87 -15.83
N TYR A 269 -7.51 19.10 -15.17
CA TYR A 269 -8.53 18.09 -14.97
C TYR A 269 -9.91 18.66 -15.31
N GLU A 270 -10.77 17.82 -15.88
CA GLU A 270 -12.15 18.14 -16.24
C GLU A 270 -13.07 17.15 -15.52
N TYR A 271 -14.23 17.64 -15.07
CA TYR A 271 -15.17 16.91 -14.23
C TYR A 271 -16.58 16.98 -14.83
N ASP A 272 -17.42 15.99 -14.52
CA ASP A 272 -18.85 16.11 -14.74
C ASP A 272 -19.55 16.82 -13.56
N ASP A 273 -20.88 16.92 -13.63
CA ASP A 273 -21.73 17.54 -12.63
C ASP A 273 -21.85 16.77 -11.30
N LEU A 274 -21.33 15.53 -11.26
CA LEU A 274 -21.26 14.68 -10.07
C LEU A 274 -19.85 14.63 -9.47
N HIS A 275 -18.95 15.53 -9.88
CA HIS A 275 -17.54 15.58 -9.46
C HIS A 275 -16.69 14.37 -9.92
N ASN A 276 -17.15 13.59 -10.90
CA ASN A 276 -16.36 12.51 -11.47
C ASN A 276 -15.33 13.07 -12.47
N LEU A 277 -14.07 12.65 -12.35
CA LEU A 277 -12.99 13.04 -13.25
C LEU A 277 -13.23 12.46 -14.65
N THR A 278 -13.57 13.28 -15.63
CA THR A 278 -13.81 12.81 -17.00
C THR A 278 -12.57 12.88 -17.88
N LYS A 279 -11.60 13.74 -17.54
CA LYS A 279 -10.37 13.89 -18.33
C LYS A 279 -9.22 14.46 -17.51
N ALA A 280 -8.02 13.95 -17.73
CA ALA A 280 -6.79 14.55 -17.22
C ALA A 280 -5.79 14.80 -18.37
N ASN A 281 -5.37 16.05 -18.53
CA ASN A 281 -4.40 16.47 -19.53
C ASN A 281 -2.98 16.51 -18.92
N TYR A 282 -2.01 16.02 -19.68
CA TYR A 282 -0.61 15.92 -19.29
C TYR A 282 0.24 17.02 -19.96
N PRO A 283 1.42 17.34 -19.39
CA PRO A 283 2.31 18.39 -19.90
C PRO A 283 2.78 18.20 -21.36
N ASP A 284 2.80 16.96 -21.85
CA ASP A 284 3.18 16.61 -23.22
C ASP A 284 2.00 16.62 -24.21
N LYS A 285 0.88 17.23 -23.81
CA LYS A 285 -0.37 17.38 -24.60
C LYS A 285 -1.15 16.08 -24.82
N THR A 286 -0.72 14.97 -24.25
CA THR A 286 -1.55 13.75 -24.18
C THR A 286 -2.58 13.86 -23.05
N SER A 287 -3.57 12.97 -23.04
CA SER A 287 -4.60 12.95 -22.01
C SER A 287 -5.08 11.53 -21.76
N ILE A 288 -5.69 11.33 -20.60
CA ILE A 288 -6.58 10.19 -20.34
C ILE A 288 -8.03 10.68 -20.32
N VAL A 289 -8.97 9.80 -20.66
CA VAL A 289 -10.42 10.10 -20.66
C VAL A 289 -11.17 8.98 -19.94
N LEU A 290 -12.14 9.34 -19.12
CA LEU A 290 -13.01 8.42 -18.38
C LEU A 290 -14.47 8.66 -18.75
N LYS A 291 -15.26 7.60 -18.75
CA LYS A 291 -16.73 7.66 -18.85
C LYS A 291 -17.34 6.86 -17.72
N TYR A 292 -18.51 7.28 -17.29
CA TYR A 292 -19.19 6.74 -16.13
C TYR A 292 -20.61 6.31 -16.46
N ASP A 293 -21.06 5.27 -15.77
CA ASP A 293 -22.48 5.04 -15.53
C ASP A 293 -22.97 6.02 -14.47
N ARG A 294 -23.91 6.90 -14.84
CA ARG A 294 -24.42 7.98 -13.95
C ARG A 294 -25.26 7.50 -12.77
N LYS A 295 -25.68 6.23 -12.76
CA LYS A 295 -26.52 5.70 -11.67
C LYS A 295 -25.66 5.23 -10.50
N ASN A 296 -24.50 4.65 -10.78
CA ASN A 296 -23.67 4.00 -9.77
C ASN A 296 -22.24 4.56 -9.67
N ASP A 297 -21.90 5.57 -10.48
CA ASP A 297 -20.55 6.15 -10.64
C ASP A 297 -19.49 5.10 -11.03
N TRP A 298 -19.92 4.09 -11.79
CA TRP A 298 -19.02 3.03 -12.28
C TRP A 298 -18.31 3.49 -13.54
N VAL A 299 -16.99 3.29 -13.61
CA VAL A 299 -16.23 3.61 -14.81
C VAL A 299 -16.60 2.62 -15.92
N THR A 300 -17.19 3.09 -17.02
CA THR A 300 -17.62 2.26 -18.16
C THR A 300 -16.64 2.31 -19.32
N SER A 301 -15.77 3.33 -19.36
CA SER A 301 -14.69 3.40 -20.33
C SER A 301 -13.50 4.20 -19.81
N PHE A 302 -12.30 3.75 -20.16
CA PHE A 302 -11.04 4.43 -19.91
C PHE A 302 -10.24 4.49 -21.22
N THR A 303 -9.83 5.69 -21.61
CA THR A 303 -8.91 5.90 -22.74
C THR A 303 -7.56 6.32 -22.20
N ASP A 304 -6.51 5.55 -22.51
CA ASP A 304 -5.15 5.87 -22.08
C ASP A 304 -4.49 6.94 -22.97
N ARG A 305 -3.26 7.33 -22.61
CA ARG A 305 -2.50 8.38 -23.29
C ARG A 305 -2.04 7.99 -24.70
N GLU A 306 -2.05 6.69 -25.01
CA GLU A 306 -1.77 6.14 -26.34
C GLU A 306 -3.05 5.99 -27.19
N LYS A 307 -4.19 6.43 -26.65
CA LYS A 307 -5.52 6.36 -27.27
C LYS A 307 -6.07 4.94 -27.42
N CYS A 308 -5.54 3.98 -26.66
CA CYS A 308 -6.22 2.71 -26.52
C CYS A 308 -7.43 2.89 -25.58
N VAL A 309 -8.54 2.26 -25.95
CA VAL A 309 -9.81 2.37 -25.23
C VAL A 309 -10.10 1.04 -24.56
N GLU A 310 -10.27 1.09 -23.24
CA GLU A 310 -10.84 0.03 -22.43
C GLU A 310 -12.33 0.31 -22.23
N SER A 311 -13.16 -0.69 -22.49
CA SER A 311 -14.59 -0.68 -22.20
C SER A 311 -14.90 -1.75 -21.16
N TYR A 312 -15.73 -1.39 -20.19
CA TYR A 312 -16.07 -2.25 -19.06
C TYR A 312 -17.57 -2.53 -19.05
N THR A 313 -17.94 -3.80 -18.89
CA THR A 313 -19.32 -4.21 -18.59
C THR A 313 -19.36 -4.93 -17.25
N TYR A 314 -20.42 -4.68 -16.49
CA TYR A 314 -20.59 -5.19 -15.13
C TYR A 314 -21.92 -5.94 -15.06
N ASP A 315 -21.86 -7.21 -14.69
CA ASP A 315 -23.02 -8.10 -14.61
C ASP A 315 -22.99 -8.87 -13.30
N VAL A 316 -24.14 -9.42 -12.92
CA VAL A 316 -24.33 -10.12 -11.66
C VAL A 316 -24.98 -11.48 -11.88
N ASP A 317 -24.75 -12.41 -10.96
CA ASP A 317 -25.45 -13.67 -10.94
C ASP A 317 -26.93 -13.48 -10.58
N ASN A 318 -27.84 -14.10 -11.34
CA ASN A 318 -29.28 -13.92 -11.12
C ASN A 318 -29.77 -14.52 -9.77
N LYS A 319 -29.06 -15.49 -9.21
CA LYS A 319 -29.44 -16.16 -7.95
C LYS A 319 -28.77 -15.51 -6.74
N ASP A 320 -27.55 -14.98 -6.91
CA ASP A 320 -26.79 -14.31 -5.85
C ASP A 320 -26.15 -13.00 -6.33
N PRO A 321 -26.96 -11.99 -6.71
CA PRO A 321 -26.45 -10.77 -7.35
C PRO A 321 -25.60 -9.90 -6.42
N LYS A 322 -25.71 -10.08 -5.09
CA LYS A 322 -24.92 -9.34 -4.09
C LYS A 322 -23.52 -9.91 -3.96
N ASN A 323 -23.36 -11.23 -4.03
CA ASN A 323 -22.10 -11.88 -3.69
C ASN A 323 -21.41 -12.56 -4.86
N HIS A 324 -22.08 -12.73 -6.00
CA HIS A 324 -21.49 -13.28 -7.20
C HIS A 324 -21.74 -12.36 -8.39
N TYR A 325 -20.68 -11.77 -8.92
CA TYR A 325 -20.73 -10.83 -10.03
C TYR A 325 -19.45 -10.89 -10.86
N TRP A 326 -19.48 -10.28 -12.04
CA TRP A 326 -18.32 -10.25 -12.93
C TRP A 326 -18.23 -8.99 -13.76
N SER A 327 -17.00 -8.77 -14.23
CA SER A 327 -16.65 -7.66 -15.10
C SER A 327 -15.99 -8.19 -16.36
N ILE A 328 -16.35 -7.64 -17.52
CA ILE A 328 -15.69 -7.92 -18.80
C ILE A 328 -14.97 -6.65 -19.24
N VAL A 329 -13.72 -6.82 -19.67
CA VAL A 329 -12.85 -5.74 -20.13
C VAL A 329 -12.46 -6.01 -21.57
N LYS A 330 -12.78 -5.07 -22.45
CA LYS A 330 -12.30 -5.09 -23.83
C LYS A 330 -11.38 -3.91 -24.08
N LYS A 331 -10.13 -4.16 -24.46
CA LYS A 331 -9.18 -3.13 -24.85
C LYS A 331 -8.99 -3.11 -26.36
N VAL A 332 -9.19 -1.94 -26.96
CA VAL A 332 -9.02 -1.70 -28.39
C VAL A 332 -7.99 -0.59 -28.62
N CYS A 333 -6.96 -0.89 -29.40
CA CYS A 333 -5.95 0.06 -29.84
C CYS A 333 -6.07 0.25 -31.36
N GLY A 334 -6.49 1.44 -31.81
CA GLY A 334 -6.79 1.66 -33.21
C GLY A 334 -7.95 0.78 -33.68
N LYS A 335 -7.67 -0.24 -34.52
CA LYS A 335 -8.67 -1.21 -35.00
C LYS A 335 -8.51 -2.61 -34.39
N GLU A 336 -7.47 -2.82 -33.57
CA GLU A 336 -7.12 -4.12 -33.02
C GLU A 336 -7.69 -4.28 -31.62
N THR A 337 -8.28 -5.44 -31.33
CA THR A 337 -8.62 -5.83 -29.95
C THR A 337 -7.40 -6.49 -29.34
N VAL A 338 -6.79 -5.83 -28.35
CA VAL A 338 -5.54 -6.29 -27.72
C VAL A 338 -5.78 -7.05 -26.41
N ALA A 339 -6.98 -6.92 -25.84
CA ALA A 339 -7.41 -7.71 -24.69
C ALA A 339 -8.93 -7.88 -24.68
N ASP A 340 -9.36 -9.08 -24.28
CA ASP A 340 -10.75 -9.42 -23.98
C ASP A 340 -10.74 -10.35 -22.76
N ASN A 341 -11.01 -9.76 -21.60
CA ASN A 341 -10.78 -10.38 -20.30
C ASN A 341 -12.07 -10.44 -19.50
N LYS A 342 -12.26 -11.50 -18.70
CA LYS A 342 -13.37 -11.64 -17.76
C LYS A 342 -12.83 -11.83 -16.34
N TYR A 343 -13.45 -11.19 -15.36
CA TYR A 343 -13.13 -11.33 -13.93
C TYR A 343 -14.40 -11.59 -13.15
N GLU A 344 -14.50 -12.73 -12.49
CA GLU A 344 -15.62 -13.15 -11.65
C GLU A 344 -15.22 -13.12 -10.18
N PHE A 345 -16.10 -12.62 -9.33
CA PHE A 345 -15.86 -12.37 -7.92
C PHE A 345 -16.93 -13.06 -7.07
N TRP A 346 -16.50 -13.83 -6.07
CA TRP A 346 -17.37 -14.43 -5.07
C TRP A 346 -17.08 -13.87 -3.69
N HIS A 347 -18.10 -13.36 -3.02
CA HIS A 347 -18.04 -12.94 -1.63
C HIS A 347 -18.76 -13.95 -0.75
N LYS A 348 -18.38 -13.98 0.53
CA LYS A 348 -19.06 -14.77 1.53
C LYS A 348 -19.18 -13.96 2.82
N GLN A 349 -20.32 -14.08 3.49
CA GLN A 349 -20.53 -13.45 4.79
C GLN A 349 -19.87 -14.29 5.89
N ARG A 350 -19.14 -13.62 6.77
CA ARG A 350 -18.59 -14.16 8.02
C ARG A 350 -19.67 -14.24 9.09
N ALA A 351 -19.38 -14.97 10.16
CA ALA A 351 -20.29 -15.11 11.30
C ALA A 351 -20.62 -13.78 12.01
N ASP A 352 -19.74 -12.77 11.92
CA ASP A 352 -19.91 -11.43 12.48
C ASP A 352 -20.76 -10.48 11.60
N GLY A 353 -21.20 -10.95 10.43
CA GLY A 353 -21.98 -10.16 9.47
C GLY A 353 -21.14 -9.48 8.38
N GLN A 354 -19.82 -9.44 8.52
CA GLN A 354 -18.93 -8.81 7.54
C GLN A 354 -18.70 -9.71 6.34
N TYR A 355 -18.59 -9.14 5.15
CA TYR A 355 -18.27 -9.89 3.94
C TYR A 355 -16.76 -9.97 3.74
N TYR A 356 -16.30 -11.02 3.05
CA TYR A 356 -14.95 -11.12 2.53
C TYR A 356 -14.98 -11.64 1.09
N LEU A 357 -13.98 -11.25 0.30
CA LEU A 357 -13.76 -11.82 -1.02
C LEU A 357 -13.26 -13.26 -0.84
N GLN A 358 -14.07 -14.24 -1.22
CA GLN A 358 -13.77 -15.66 -1.09
C GLN A 358 -12.95 -16.18 -2.26
N ARG A 359 -13.28 -15.74 -3.49
CA ARG A 359 -12.69 -16.26 -4.71
C ARG A 359 -12.68 -15.21 -5.82
N VAL A 360 -11.66 -15.26 -6.67
CA VAL A 360 -11.60 -14.54 -7.95
C VAL A 360 -11.23 -15.53 -9.05
N LEU A 361 -12.00 -15.53 -10.14
CA LEU A 361 -11.68 -16.27 -11.35
C LEU A 361 -11.50 -15.27 -12.49
N SER A 362 -10.32 -15.25 -13.08
CA SER A 362 -10.02 -14.39 -14.22
C SER A 362 -9.69 -15.21 -15.45
N THR A 363 -10.18 -14.78 -16.60
CA THR A 363 -9.81 -15.30 -17.92
C THR A 363 -9.19 -14.15 -18.70
N THR A 364 -7.94 -14.28 -19.09
CA THR A 364 -7.17 -13.23 -19.78
C THR A 364 -6.47 -13.84 -20.99
N ASN A 365 -6.84 -13.41 -22.20
CA ASN A 365 -6.30 -13.94 -23.46
C ASN A 365 -6.26 -15.49 -23.51
N GLY A 366 -7.33 -16.14 -23.00
CA GLY A 366 -7.45 -17.60 -22.94
C GLY A 366 -6.79 -18.28 -21.72
N ASN A 367 -5.97 -17.59 -20.94
CA ASN A 367 -5.40 -18.10 -19.70
C ASN A 367 -6.32 -17.86 -18.51
N THR A 368 -6.41 -18.84 -17.61
CA THR A 368 -7.24 -18.74 -16.41
C THR A 368 -6.39 -18.59 -15.16
N THR A 369 -6.80 -17.70 -14.26
CA THR A 369 -6.26 -17.59 -12.90
C THR A 369 -7.40 -17.64 -11.89
N ASP A 370 -7.35 -18.64 -11.01
CA ASP A 370 -8.36 -18.94 -10.00
C ASP A 370 -7.73 -18.82 -8.61
N ILE A 371 -8.16 -17.83 -7.84
CA ILE A 371 -7.61 -17.48 -6.53
C ILE A 371 -8.71 -17.69 -5.50
N SER A 372 -8.41 -18.42 -4.43
CA SER A 372 -9.23 -18.43 -3.21
C SER A 372 -8.52 -17.72 -2.07
N TYR A 373 -9.29 -17.10 -1.18
CA TYR A 373 -8.76 -16.25 -0.11
C TYR A 373 -9.14 -16.76 1.27
N HIS A 374 -8.27 -16.46 2.23
CA HIS A 374 -8.46 -16.77 3.64
C HIS A 374 -9.52 -15.85 4.24
N GLU A 375 -10.49 -16.44 4.95
CA GLU A 375 -11.65 -15.74 5.51
C GLU A 375 -11.31 -14.55 6.40
N VAL A 376 -10.31 -14.69 7.27
CA VAL A 376 -9.88 -13.63 8.21
C VAL A 376 -8.89 -12.65 7.59
N PHE A 377 -7.80 -13.14 7.01
CA PHE A 377 -6.68 -12.30 6.56
C PHE A 377 -6.87 -11.70 5.16
N GLY A 378 -7.82 -12.19 4.36
CA GLY A 378 -7.97 -11.77 2.96
C GLY A 378 -6.76 -12.10 2.07
N LYS A 379 -5.86 -13.00 2.53
CA LYS A 379 -4.66 -13.43 1.80
C LYS A 379 -4.93 -14.72 1.02
N PRO A 380 -4.25 -14.99 -0.11
CA PRO A 380 -4.52 -16.16 -0.94
C PRO A 380 -4.34 -17.49 -0.17
N LEU A 381 -5.30 -18.40 -0.22
CA LEU A 381 -5.15 -19.80 0.18
C LEU A 381 -4.64 -20.67 -0.97
N SER A 382 -5.04 -20.33 -2.19
CA SER A 382 -4.64 -21.02 -3.41
C SER A 382 -4.63 -20.05 -4.57
N ILE A 383 -3.64 -20.16 -5.44
CA ILE A 383 -3.58 -19.50 -6.75
C ILE A 383 -3.35 -20.59 -7.77
N ARG A 384 -4.33 -20.81 -8.65
CA ARG A 384 -4.21 -21.75 -9.77
C ARG A 384 -4.16 -20.97 -11.07
N ARG A 385 -3.02 -21.02 -11.77
CA ARG A 385 -2.82 -20.45 -13.11
C ARG A 385 -2.84 -21.60 -14.11
N ASN A 386 -3.92 -21.72 -14.89
CA ASN A 386 -4.17 -22.88 -15.74
C ASN A 386 -4.07 -24.20 -14.94
N ALA A 387 -3.09 -25.05 -15.26
CA ALA A 387 -2.85 -26.31 -14.55
C ALA A 387 -1.97 -26.16 -13.30
N GLU A 388 -1.21 -25.07 -13.17
CA GLU A 388 -0.26 -24.89 -12.07
C GLU A 388 -0.98 -24.33 -10.85
N LYS A 389 -0.78 -24.95 -9.69
CA LYS A 389 -1.37 -24.54 -8.43
C LYS A 389 -0.29 -24.25 -7.40
N VAL A 390 -0.42 -23.10 -6.74
CA VAL A 390 0.31 -22.74 -5.52
C VAL A 390 -0.68 -22.64 -4.37
N SER A 391 -0.38 -23.24 -3.24
CA SER A 391 -1.18 -23.16 -2.00
C SER A 391 -0.39 -22.51 -0.87
N TYR A 392 -1.13 -21.87 0.03
CA TYR A 392 -0.56 -21.17 1.18
C TYR A 392 -1.21 -21.66 2.48
N GLU A 393 -0.38 -21.79 3.52
CA GLU A 393 -0.81 -21.96 4.90
C GLU A 393 -0.31 -20.77 5.72
N TYR A 394 -1.09 -20.35 6.71
CA TYR A 394 -0.77 -19.21 7.57
C TYR A 394 -0.67 -19.63 9.03
N TYR A 395 0.19 -18.94 9.78
CA TYR A 395 0.16 -18.97 11.24
C TYR A 395 -1.10 -18.24 11.75
N PRO A 396 -1.50 -18.46 13.02
CA PRO A 396 -2.67 -17.79 13.61
C PRO A 396 -2.60 -16.25 13.61
N ASP A 397 -1.42 -15.66 13.41
CA ASP A 397 -1.17 -14.22 13.32
C ASP A 397 -1.05 -13.71 11.87
N GLY A 398 -1.46 -14.53 10.88
CA GLY A 398 -1.52 -14.14 9.48
C GLY A 398 -0.18 -14.11 8.74
N GLN A 399 0.92 -14.51 9.39
CA GLN A 399 2.22 -14.72 8.73
C GLN A 399 2.19 -16.01 7.89
N VAL A 400 2.85 -16.03 6.73
CA VAL A 400 2.88 -17.22 5.86
C VAL A 400 3.71 -18.30 6.52
N LYS A 401 3.13 -19.48 6.69
CA LYS A 401 3.77 -20.67 7.26
C LYS A 401 4.34 -21.57 6.17
N VAL A 402 3.56 -21.81 5.13
CA VAL A 402 3.94 -22.66 3.99
C VAL A 402 3.49 -22.01 2.70
N LYS A 403 4.34 -22.09 1.66
CA LYS A 403 3.99 -21.87 0.25
C LYS A 403 4.39 -23.13 -0.52
N ALA A 404 3.44 -23.75 -1.22
CA ALA A 404 3.69 -25.04 -1.88
C ALA A 404 3.13 -25.08 -3.30
N SER A 405 3.90 -25.64 -4.22
CA SER A 405 3.49 -26.11 -5.55
C SER A 405 3.75 -27.62 -5.63
N PRO A 406 3.37 -28.32 -6.72
CA PRO A 406 3.63 -29.76 -6.85
C PRO A 406 5.10 -30.15 -6.65
N ASN A 407 6.03 -29.30 -7.10
CA ASN A 407 7.46 -29.61 -7.14
C ASN A 407 8.28 -28.88 -6.07
N VAL A 408 7.71 -27.91 -5.34
CA VAL A 408 8.44 -27.13 -4.34
C VAL A 408 7.56 -26.84 -3.13
N ARG A 409 8.06 -27.11 -1.93
CA ARG A 409 7.47 -26.68 -0.66
C ARG A 409 8.43 -25.78 0.09
N MET A 410 8.01 -24.55 0.35
CA MET A 410 8.72 -23.57 1.16
C MET A 410 8.05 -23.47 2.53
N SER A 411 8.83 -23.66 3.59
CA SER A 411 8.40 -23.42 4.97
C SER A 411 9.11 -22.20 5.53
N PHE A 412 8.37 -21.34 6.22
CA PHE A 412 8.86 -20.06 6.74
C PHE A 412 8.82 -20.08 8.26
N GLU A 413 9.92 -19.65 8.88
CA GLU A 413 10.04 -19.39 10.31
C GLU A 413 10.34 -17.91 10.52
N TYR A 414 9.93 -17.38 11.66
CA TYR A 414 10.01 -15.95 11.96
C TYR A 414 10.76 -15.71 13.26
N ASP A 415 11.48 -14.59 13.31
CA ASP A 415 12.04 -14.07 14.54
C ASP A 415 10.91 -13.77 15.55
N ALA A 416 11.05 -14.26 16.78
CA ALA A 416 9.99 -14.21 17.77
C ALA A 416 9.60 -12.77 18.17
N THR A 417 10.54 -11.83 18.11
CA THR A 417 10.36 -10.44 18.54
C THR A 417 10.18 -9.51 17.36
N ILE A 418 11.03 -9.64 16.34
CA ILE A 418 11.05 -8.76 15.15
C ILE A 418 9.94 -9.15 14.16
N LYS A 419 9.41 -10.38 14.23
CA LYS A 419 8.34 -10.89 13.34
C LYS A 419 8.69 -10.83 11.85
N LYS A 420 10.00 -10.92 11.55
CA LYS A 420 10.53 -11.05 10.19
C LYS A 420 11.03 -12.47 9.97
N VAL A 421 11.01 -12.93 8.72
CA VAL A 421 11.46 -14.26 8.33
C VAL A 421 12.89 -14.50 8.85
N SER A 422 13.07 -15.47 9.74
CA SER A 422 14.36 -15.89 10.30
C SER A 422 14.94 -17.09 9.58
N GLN A 423 14.10 -17.93 8.98
CA GLN A 423 14.53 -19.05 8.15
C GLN A 423 13.50 -19.38 7.07
N VAL A 424 14.00 -19.75 5.89
CA VAL A 424 13.22 -20.36 4.81
C VAL A 424 13.82 -21.70 4.47
N THR A 425 13.00 -22.74 4.42
CA THR A 425 13.41 -24.08 3.98
C THR A 425 12.63 -24.46 2.72
N SER A 426 13.32 -24.60 1.59
CA SER A 426 12.75 -24.99 0.30
C SER A 426 13.06 -26.46 0.02
N THR A 427 12.05 -27.32 0.06
CA THR A 427 12.14 -28.74 -0.32
C THR A 427 11.63 -28.92 -1.74
N PHE A 428 12.42 -29.60 -2.57
CA PHE A 428 12.10 -29.87 -3.97
C PHE A 428 11.69 -31.32 -4.14
N TYR A 429 10.75 -31.57 -5.05
CA TYR A 429 10.16 -32.86 -5.33
C TYR A 429 10.22 -33.15 -6.84
N ASN A 430 10.30 -34.42 -7.21
CA ASN A 430 10.10 -34.86 -8.59
C ASN A 430 8.60 -35.08 -8.88
N ASP A 431 8.28 -35.40 -10.13
CA ASP A 431 6.89 -35.62 -10.58
C ASP A 431 6.18 -36.79 -9.88
N LYS A 432 6.91 -37.67 -9.18
CA LYS A 432 6.36 -38.76 -8.35
C LYS A 432 6.09 -38.33 -6.90
N GLY A 433 6.28 -37.05 -6.58
CA GLY A 433 6.15 -36.51 -5.22
C GLY A 433 7.28 -36.91 -4.27
N VAL A 434 8.40 -37.43 -4.79
CA VAL A 434 9.54 -37.84 -3.97
C VAL A 434 10.50 -36.67 -3.81
N LYS A 435 10.91 -36.40 -2.56
CA LYS A 435 11.89 -35.36 -2.22
C LYS A 435 13.22 -35.61 -2.94
N THR A 436 13.70 -34.61 -3.67
CA THR A 436 14.99 -34.66 -4.39
C THR A 436 16.09 -33.93 -3.62
N THR A 437 15.82 -32.69 -3.21
CA THR A 437 16.78 -31.86 -2.49
C THR A 437 16.08 -30.90 -1.53
N SER A 438 16.86 -30.30 -0.63
CA SER A 438 16.39 -29.26 0.29
C SER A 438 17.45 -28.18 0.38
N LYS A 439 17.02 -26.93 0.21
CA LYS A 439 17.85 -25.75 0.46
C LYS A 439 17.30 -24.97 1.65
N SER A 440 18.16 -24.30 2.38
CA SER A 440 17.74 -23.41 3.47
C SER A 440 18.44 -22.07 3.39
N SER A 441 17.77 -21.03 3.87
CA SER A 441 18.35 -19.69 4.09
C SER A 441 17.98 -19.21 5.47
N GLN A 442 18.94 -18.63 6.18
CA GLN A 442 18.82 -18.14 7.56
C GLN A 442 19.16 -16.66 7.63
N PHE A 443 18.41 -15.93 8.45
CA PHE A 443 18.47 -14.49 8.58
C PHE A 443 18.54 -14.11 10.06
N LYS A 444 19.35 -13.11 10.39
CA LYS A 444 19.37 -12.49 11.72
C LYS A 444 19.26 -10.98 11.59
N TYR A 445 18.58 -10.39 12.57
CA TYR A 445 18.30 -8.96 12.58
C TYR A 445 18.90 -8.30 13.82
N ASP A 446 19.20 -7.01 13.73
CA ASP A 446 19.41 -6.17 14.91
C ASP A 446 18.07 -5.88 15.61
N ASN A 447 18.12 -5.19 16.75
CA ASN A 447 16.94 -4.79 17.51
C ASN A 447 16.04 -3.78 16.79
N LYS A 448 16.51 -3.16 15.70
CA LYS A 448 15.75 -2.27 14.81
C LYS A 448 15.16 -3.02 13.61
N GLY A 449 15.34 -4.34 13.51
CA GLY A 449 14.86 -5.16 12.40
C GLY A 449 15.65 -5.01 11.09
N ASN A 450 16.88 -4.49 11.16
CA ASN A 450 17.82 -4.47 10.04
C ASN A 450 18.54 -5.81 9.91
N LEU A 451 18.71 -6.30 8.67
CA LEU A 451 19.34 -7.59 8.39
C LEU A 451 20.85 -7.49 8.63
N VAL A 452 21.36 -8.14 9.68
CA VAL A 452 22.80 -8.11 10.01
C VAL A 452 23.54 -9.35 9.51
N TYR A 453 22.81 -10.45 9.27
CA TYR A 453 23.37 -11.71 8.81
C TYR A 453 22.40 -12.43 7.89
N ALA A 454 22.91 -12.97 6.79
CA ALA A 454 22.19 -13.90 5.94
C ALA A 454 23.12 -15.03 5.48
N GLN A 455 22.62 -16.26 5.44
CA GLN A 455 23.36 -17.42 4.91
C GLN A 455 22.43 -18.39 4.23
N ASN A 456 22.88 -19.01 3.14
CA ASN A 456 22.18 -20.16 2.56
C ASN A 456 22.96 -21.48 2.70
N SER A 457 22.28 -22.60 2.41
CA SER A 457 22.82 -23.96 2.45
C SER A 457 23.91 -24.21 1.41
N ASP A 458 23.99 -23.38 0.38
CA ASP A 458 25.02 -23.47 -0.67
C ASP A 458 26.35 -22.80 -0.22
N GLY A 459 26.39 -22.25 1.00
CA GLY A 459 27.58 -21.68 1.62
C GLY A 459 27.79 -20.18 1.38
N GLN A 460 26.88 -19.53 0.65
CA GLN A 460 26.88 -18.07 0.51
C GLN A 460 26.52 -17.44 1.85
N LYS A 461 27.27 -16.41 2.24
CA LYS A 461 27.13 -15.70 3.51
C LYS A 461 27.27 -14.21 3.29
N ILE A 462 26.47 -13.42 4.00
CA ILE A 462 26.54 -11.97 4.01
C ILE A 462 26.44 -11.49 5.46
N ASN A 463 27.34 -10.59 5.84
CA ASN A 463 27.23 -9.78 7.04
C ASN A 463 27.03 -8.32 6.64
N MET A 464 26.19 -7.61 7.39
CA MET A 464 25.88 -6.22 7.11
C MET A 464 25.94 -5.36 8.37
N THR A 465 26.32 -4.11 8.17
CA THR A 465 26.21 -3.07 9.19
C THR A 465 25.50 -1.87 8.62
N TYR A 466 25.01 -1.02 9.51
CA TYR A 466 24.19 0.13 9.18
C TYR A 466 24.74 1.38 9.84
N ASP A 467 24.55 2.52 9.20
CA ASP A 467 24.81 3.80 9.85
C ASP A 467 23.69 4.14 10.86
N ASN A 468 23.84 5.26 11.56
CA ASN A 468 22.87 5.71 12.56
C ASN A 468 21.45 5.98 11.99
N LYS A 469 21.36 6.23 10.68
CA LYS A 469 20.11 6.46 9.93
C LYS A 469 19.56 5.17 9.32
N GLY A 470 20.20 4.01 9.54
CA GLY A 470 19.74 2.72 9.07
C GLY A 470 20.04 2.39 7.61
N ARG A 471 20.94 3.15 6.96
CA ARG A 471 21.40 2.86 5.60
C ARG A 471 22.57 1.88 5.68
N ILE A 472 22.72 1.03 4.66
CA ILE A 472 23.78 0.00 4.63
C ILE A 472 25.14 0.70 4.65
N ALA A 473 25.93 0.50 5.70
CA ALA A 473 27.27 1.05 5.83
C ALA A 473 28.33 0.07 5.30
N THR A 474 28.16 -1.22 5.59
CA THR A 474 29.06 -2.27 5.07
C THR A 474 28.32 -3.52 4.66
N ILE A 475 28.81 -4.19 3.61
CA ILE A 475 28.41 -5.54 3.22
C ILE A 475 29.68 -6.40 3.15
N THR A 476 29.70 -7.56 3.80
CA THR A 476 30.82 -8.50 3.75
C THR A 476 30.35 -9.88 3.30
N ASP A 477 30.88 -10.39 2.19
CA ASP A 477 30.53 -11.71 1.67
C ASP A 477 31.31 -12.88 2.30
N GLN A 478 31.00 -14.11 1.90
CA GLN A 478 31.66 -15.34 2.36
C GLN A 478 33.16 -15.38 2.05
N ALA A 479 33.60 -14.69 1.00
CA ALA A 479 35.00 -14.56 0.62
C ALA A 479 35.70 -13.40 1.35
N LYS A 480 35.05 -12.83 2.39
CA LYS A 480 35.49 -11.66 3.16
C LYS A 480 35.66 -10.42 2.29
N LYS A 481 34.96 -10.34 1.14
CA LYS A 481 34.90 -9.12 0.35
C LYS A 481 33.98 -8.13 1.04
N VAL A 482 34.56 -7.05 1.50
CA VAL A 482 33.91 -5.90 2.14
C VAL A 482 33.61 -4.81 1.12
N VAL A 483 32.36 -4.36 1.04
CA VAL A 483 31.97 -3.10 0.40
C VAL A 483 31.60 -2.12 1.51
N LYS A 484 32.16 -0.91 1.48
CA LYS A 484 31.81 0.19 2.39
C LYS A 484 31.05 1.27 1.61
N ILE A 485 30.01 1.82 2.20
CA ILE A 485 29.17 2.84 1.58
C ILE A 485 29.04 4.02 2.53
N GLU A 486 29.38 5.19 2.04
CA GLU A 486 29.10 6.47 2.67
C GLU A 486 28.06 7.21 1.84
N TYR A 487 27.30 8.09 2.49
CA TYR A 487 26.16 8.74 1.89
C TYR A 487 26.30 10.26 1.97
N GLU A 488 25.77 10.93 0.96
CA GLU A 488 25.49 12.36 1.03
C GLU A 488 24.17 12.58 1.76
N ASP A 489 24.25 13.21 2.92
CA ASP A 489 23.10 13.37 3.81
C ASP A 489 21.98 14.25 3.27
N ARG A 490 22.28 15.19 2.36
CA ARG A 490 21.28 16.09 1.76
C ARG A 490 20.17 15.34 1.02
N PHE A 491 20.53 14.22 0.40
CA PHE A 491 19.64 13.43 -0.46
C PHE A 491 19.51 11.98 -0.02
N GLY A 492 20.26 11.55 1.00
CA GLY A 492 20.27 10.15 1.44
C GLY A 492 20.93 9.17 0.45
N LYS A 493 21.64 9.67 -0.59
CA LYS A 493 22.19 8.86 -1.69
C LYS A 493 23.68 8.50 -1.48
N PRO A 494 24.18 7.37 -2.01
CA PRO A 494 25.58 6.98 -1.86
C PRO A 494 26.56 8.02 -2.46
N SER A 495 27.48 8.55 -1.66
CA SER A 495 28.51 9.50 -2.10
C SER A 495 29.86 8.84 -2.34
N VAL A 496 30.18 7.79 -1.56
CA VAL A 496 31.44 7.06 -1.68
C VAL A 496 31.16 5.57 -1.51
N VAL A 497 31.57 4.76 -2.49
CA VAL A 497 31.52 3.30 -2.43
C VAL A 497 32.93 2.75 -2.54
N THR A 498 33.41 2.12 -1.47
CA THR A 498 34.80 1.65 -1.38
C THR A 498 34.85 0.13 -1.29
N ARG A 499 35.72 -0.47 -2.09
CA ARG A 499 36.16 -1.86 -1.96
C ARG A 499 37.60 -1.84 -1.41
N PRO A 500 37.83 -2.07 -0.10
CA PRO A 500 39.16 -2.01 0.49
C PRO A 500 40.14 -2.94 -0.23
N GLY A 501 41.33 -2.42 -0.54
CA GLY A 501 42.35 -3.12 -1.32
C GLY A 501 42.13 -3.13 -2.84
N LEU A 502 41.01 -2.60 -3.34
CA LEU A 502 40.74 -2.48 -4.78
C LEU A 502 40.60 -1.03 -5.24
N GLY A 503 39.76 -0.22 -4.61
CA GLY A 503 39.51 1.14 -5.06
C GLY A 503 38.19 1.73 -4.57
N THR A 504 37.86 2.91 -5.10
CA THR A 504 36.71 3.71 -4.65
C THR A 504 35.97 4.35 -5.81
N ILE A 505 34.65 4.33 -5.76
CA ILE A 505 33.75 5.10 -6.61
C ILE A 505 33.25 6.30 -5.82
N LYS A 506 33.44 7.51 -6.34
CA LYS A 506 32.89 8.75 -5.79
C LYS A 506 31.77 9.26 -6.65
N VAL A 507 30.66 9.64 -6.03
CA VAL A 507 29.48 10.20 -6.69
C VAL A 507 29.18 11.56 -6.08
N THR A 508 28.97 12.56 -6.94
CA THR A 508 28.51 13.89 -6.53
C THR A 508 27.14 14.16 -7.15
N TYR A 509 26.34 14.98 -6.46
CA TYR A 509 24.98 15.29 -6.87
C TYR A 509 24.79 16.80 -7.09
N LYS A 510 23.91 17.15 -8.03
CA LYS A 510 23.44 18.51 -8.24
C LYS A 510 22.52 18.93 -7.08
N PRO A 511 22.20 20.23 -6.90
CA PRO A 511 21.20 20.67 -5.92
C PRO A 511 19.82 20.03 -6.11
N SER A 512 19.48 19.56 -7.32
CA SER A 512 18.27 18.79 -7.62
C SER A 512 18.30 17.34 -7.12
N GLY A 513 19.43 16.84 -6.61
CA GLY A 513 19.63 15.45 -6.21
C GLY A 513 19.92 14.49 -7.37
N GLU A 514 20.01 14.97 -8.60
CA GLU A 514 20.51 14.19 -9.76
C GLU A 514 22.01 13.95 -9.67
N ILE A 515 22.50 12.84 -10.24
CA ILE A 515 23.94 12.58 -10.35
C ILE A 515 24.58 13.69 -11.20
N ASN A 516 25.61 14.31 -10.65
CA ASN A 516 26.44 15.30 -11.31
C ASN A 516 27.68 14.65 -11.94
N LYS A 517 28.40 13.84 -11.17
CA LYS A 517 29.66 13.21 -11.59
C LYS A 517 29.88 11.89 -10.87
N VAL A 518 30.43 10.92 -11.60
CA VAL A 518 30.92 9.63 -11.06
C VAL A 518 32.40 9.51 -11.41
N GLU A 519 33.24 9.20 -10.42
CA GLU A 519 34.69 9.05 -10.59
C GLU A 519 35.18 7.76 -9.93
N SER A 520 36.04 7.02 -10.64
CA SER A 520 36.76 5.84 -10.13
C SER A 520 38.15 5.80 -10.76
N LYS A 521 39.21 5.82 -9.95
CA LYS A 521 40.59 5.76 -10.46
C LYS A 521 40.91 4.36 -11.02
N GLU A 522 40.29 3.34 -10.44
CA GLU A 522 40.53 1.93 -10.75
C GLU A 522 39.55 1.38 -11.79
N GLY A 523 38.77 2.28 -12.42
CA GLY A 523 37.88 1.99 -13.52
C GLY A 523 36.71 1.06 -13.15
N PRO A 524 36.23 0.23 -14.08
CA PRO A 524 35.05 -0.62 -13.89
C PRO A 524 35.23 -1.75 -12.87
N SER A 525 36.48 -2.09 -12.51
CA SER A 525 36.80 -3.23 -11.63
C SER A 525 36.12 -3.13 -10.26
N VAL A 526 36.07 -1.92 -9.68
CA VAL A 526 35.39 -1.64 -8.40
C VAL A 526 33.89 -1.88 -8.53
N ALA A 527 33.28 -1.36 -9.61
CA ALA A 527 31.84 -1.49 -9.84
C ALA A 527 31.42 -2.97 -10.01
N MET A 528 32.22 -3.77 -10.73
CA MET A 528 31.96 -5.20 -10.90
C MET A 528 32.00 -5.97 -9.58
N GLN A 529 32.98 -5.68 -8.71
CA GLN A 529 33.04 -6.36 -7.41
C GLN A 529 31.92 -5.92 -6.48
N VAL A 530 31.59 -4.63 -6.48
CA VAL A 530 30.43 -4.11 -5.72
C VAL A 530 29.15 -4.83 -6.18
N ALA A 531 28.89 -4.86 -7.48
CA ALA A 531 27.72 -5.54 -8.05
C ALA A 531 27.68 -7.03 -7.68
N SER A 532 28.82 -7.73 -7.73
CA SER A 532 28.91 -9.14 -7.33
C SER A 532 28.54 -9.35 -5.86
N THR A 533 28.99 -8.48 -4.95
CA THR A 533 28.62 -8.56 -3.52
C THR A 533 27.12 -8.30 -3.31
N PHE A 534 26.52 -7.37 -4.05
CA PHE A 534 25.08 -7.11 -4.00
C PHE A 534 24.25 -8.28 -4.58
N ASN A 535 24.66 -8.85 -5.71
CA ASN A 535 23.98 -10.03 -6.28
C ASN A 535 24.00 -11.21 -5.31
N ASN A 536 25.13 -11.44 -4.65
CA ASN A 536 25.23 -12.48 -3.63
C ASN A 536 24.29 -12.22 -2.43
N LEU A 537 24.10 -10.96 -2.02
CA LEU A 537 23.07 -10.62 -1.04
C LEU A 537 21.67 -10.95 -1.55
N LEU A 538 21.32 -10.50 -2.77
CA LEU A 538 20.02 -10.76 -3.38
C LEU A 538 19.72 -12.26 -3.48
N ASP A 539 20.69 -13.07 -3.90
CA ASP A 539 20.54 -14.53 -4.01
C ASP A 539 20.21 -15.18 -2.66
N VAL A 540 20.87 -14.74 -1.58
CA VAL A 540 20.67 -15.29 -0.24
C VAL A 540 19.33 -14.85 0.37
N VAL A 541 18.87 -13.63 0.08
CA VAL A 541 17.59 -13.12 0.62
C VAL A 541 16.37 -13.45 -0.24
N ALA A 542 16.57 -13.80 -1.51
CA ALA A 542 15.50 -14.08 -2.45
C ALA A 542 14.41 -15.03 -1.93
N PRO A 543 14.74 -16.14 -1.21
CA PRO A 543 13.71 -17.03 -0.67
C PRO A 543 12.76 -16.39 0.35
N ALA A 544 13.20 -15.33 1.04
CA ALA A 544 12.38 -14.59 1.99
C ALA A 544 11.60 -13.43 1.34
N THR A 545 11.95 -13.05 0.10
CA THR A 545 11.34 -11.91 -0.62
C THR A 545 10.54 -12.33 -1.85
N SER A 546 10.71 -13.55 -2.35
CA SER A 546 10.00 -14.08 -3.52
C SER A 546 8.50 -13.98 -3.29
N GLU A 547 7.87 -13.04 -3.98
CA GLU A 547 6.51 -12.52 -3.76
C GLU A 547 5.61 -13.53 -3.05
N VAL A 548 5.32 -13.21 -1.80
CA VAL A 548 4.50 -14.02 -0.89
C VAL A 548 3.00 -13.87 -1.23
N PHE A 549 2.67 -13.22 -2.35
CA PHE A 549 1.32 -12.97 -2.80
C PHE A 549 1.14 -13.43 -4.25
#